data_AF-A0A3M2DVH2-F1
#
_entry.id   AF-A0A3M2DVH2-F1
#
_cell.length_a   1.000
_cell.length_b   1.000
_cell.length_c   1.000
_cell.angle_alpha   90.00
_cell.angle_beta   90.00
_cell.angle_gamma   90.00
#
_symmetry.space_group_name_H-M   'P 1'
#
loop_
_entity.id
_entity.type
_entity.pdbx_description
1 polymer ?
#
loop_
_entity_poly.entity_id
_entity_poly.type
_entity_poly.pdbx_seq_one_letter_code
_entity_poly.pdbx_strand_id
1 'polypeptide(L)'
;PPISSTKSMTGHSLGATGVHEAIYSLLMMQHGFIAPSINVTELDPEIRPDEIGTEPREGVELDSVLSNSFGFGGTNATLVFSRFDG
;
A
#
# COMPACT_ATOMS: atom_id res chain seq x y z
N PRO A 1 10.78 -1.65 4.73
CA PRO A 1 9.54 -0.89 5.02
C PRO A 1 8.35 -1.87 4.94
N PRO A 2 7.30 -1.71 5.74
CA PRO A 2 6.13 -2.58 5.64
C PRO A 2 5.41 -2.37 4.30
N ILE A 3 4.95 -3.45 3.71
CA ILE A 3 4.17 -3.47 2.46
C ILE A 3 2.74 -3.88 2.79
N SER A 4 1.75 -3.22 2.21
CA SER A 4 0.38 -3.69 2.24
C SER A 4 -0.31 -3.51 0.88
N SER A 5 -1.41 -4.25 0.67
CA SER A 5 -2.22 -4.15 -0.53
C SER A 5 -3.67 -3.91 -0.17
N THR A 6 -4.17 -2.71 -0.46
CA THR A 6 -5.58 -2.35 -0.25
C THR A 6 -6.52 -3.13 -1.17
N LYS A 7 -6.01 -3.73 -2.26
CA LYS A 7 -6.77 -4.65 -3.13
C LYS A 7 -7.37 -5.82 -2.36
N SER A 8 -6.74 -6.23 -1.26
CA SER A 8 -7.30 -7.26 -0.36
C SER A 8 -8.68 -6.89 0.18
N MET A 9 -8.98 -5.59 0.32
CA MET A 9 -10.26 -5.05 0.79
C MET A 9 -11.12 -4.48 -0.34
N THR A 10 -10.50 -3.81 -1.32
CA THR A 10 -11.22 -3.03 -2.34
C THR A 10 -11.39 -3.78 -3.66
N GLY A 11 -10.76 -4.95 -3.80
CA GLY A 11 -10.62 -5.64 -5.08
C GLY A 11 -9.72 -4.90 -6.07
N HIS A 12 -9.64 -5.43 -7.30
CA HIS A 12 -8.81 -4.87 -8.36
C HIS A 12 -9.66 -4.15 -9.41
N SER A 13 -9.81 -2.83 -9.27
CA SER A 13 -10.61 -1.98 -10.17
C SER A 13 -9.92 -1.64 -11.50
N LEU A 14 -9.00 -2.49 -11.97
CA LEU A 14 -8.21 -2.30 -13.20
C LEU A 14 -7.55 -0.92 -13.23
N GLY A 15 -7.75 -0.13 -14.29
CA GLY A 15 -7.17 1.21 -14.45
C GLY A 15 -7.48 2.19 -13.33
N ALA A 16 -8.59 2.03 -12.60
CA ALA A 16 -8.94 2.88 -11.47
C ALA A 16 -8.12 2.57 -10.19
N THR A 17 -7.47 1.42 -10.14
CA THR A 17 -6.66 1.00 -8.98
C THR A 17 -5.60 2.03 -8.62
N GLY A 18 -4.91 2.59 -9.62
CA GLY A 18 -3.82 3.54 -9.37
C GLY A 18 -4.28 4.80 -8.63
N VAL A 19 -5.44 5.36 -9.01
CA VAL A 19 -5.98 6.54 -8.31
C VAL A 19 -6.52 6.21 -6.93
N HIS A 20 -7.13 5.03 -6.75
CA HIS A 20 -7.57 4.58 -5.43
C HIS A 20 -6.38 4.44 -4.47
N GLU A 21 -5.33 3.72 -4.87
CA GLU A 21 -4.15 3.49 -4.05
C GLU A 21 -3.36 4.78 -3.77
N ALA A 22 -3.34 5.73 -4.72
CA ALA A 22 -2.81 7.06 -4.47
C ALA A 22 -3.59 7.81 -3.38
N ILE A 23 -4.93 7.83 -3.46
CA ILE A 23 -5.79 8.47 -2.44
C ILE A 23 -5.60 7.80 -1.09
N TYR A 24 -5.61 6.46 -1.03
CA TYR A 24 -5.42 5.72 0.22
C TYR A 24 -4.05 5.96 0.83
N SER A 25 -3.00 6.02 0.01
CA SER A 25 -1.65 6.34 0.45
C SER A 25 -1.58 7.72 1.11
N LEU A 26 -2.20 8.73 0.50
CA LEU A 26 -2.26 10.08 1.06
C LEU A 26 -3.06 10.12 2.36
N LEU A 27 -4.19 9.40 2.46
CA LEU A 27 -4.97 9.31 3.69
C LEU A 27 -4.19 8.60 4.82
N MET A 28 -3.47 7.53 4.51
CA MET A 28 -2.58 6.83 5.43
C MET A 28 -1.49 7.77 5.98
N MET A 29 -0.85 8.56 5.10
CA MET A 29 0.13 9.58 5.51
C MET A 29 -0.49 10.70 6.35
N GLN A 30 -1.66 11.20 5.96
CA GLN A 30 -2.35 12.30 6.62
C GLN A 30 -2.82 11.92 8.03
N HIS A 31 -3.31 10.69 8.22
CA HIS A 31 -3.90 10.23 9.46
C HIS A 31 -2.99 9.31 10.28
N GLY A 32 -1.78 9.01 9.80
CA GLY A 32 -0.77 8.28 10.54
C GLY A 32 -1.14 6.83 10.83
N PHE A 33 -1.58 6.10 9.79
CA PHE A 33 -1.88 4.67 9.89
C PHE A 33 -1.48 3.91 8.63
N ILE A 34 -1.31 2.60 8.74
CA ILE A 34 -1.12 1.68 7.61
C ILE A 34 -2.28 0.69 7.58
N ALA A 35 -2.97 0.63 6.45
CA ALA A 35 -4.04 -0.33 6.20
C ALA A 35 -3.48 -1.76 6.04
N PRO A 36 -4.17 -2.79 6.54
CA PRO A 36 -3.72 -4.17 6.44
C PRO A 36 -3.94 -4.78 5.05
N SER A 37 -3.13 -5.77 4.73
CA SER A 37 -3.44 -6.81 3.75
C SER A 37 -4.30 -7.89 4.43
N ILE A 38 -5.61 -7.81 4.27
CA ILE A 38 -6.53 -8.80 4.85
C ILE A 38 -6.50 -10.12 4.08
N ASN A 39 -7.10 -11.16 4.66
CA ASN A 39 -7.24 -12.51 4.05
C ASN A 39 -5.92 -13.27 3.83
N VAL A 40 -4.82 -12.87 4.48
CA VAL A 40 -3.57 -13.67 4.53
C VAL A 40 -3.68 -14.68 5.67
N THR A 41 -4.11 -15.91 5.38
CA THR A 41 -4.24 -16.99 6.39
C THR A 41 -3.03 -17.91 6.46
N GLU A 42 -2.27 -17.98 5.37
CA GLU A 42 -1.03 -18.74 5.23
C GLU A 42 -0.03 -17.87 4.48
N LEU A 43 1.15 -17.66 5.06
CA LEU A 43 2.18 -16.83 4.47
C LEU A 43 3.04 -17.68 3.54
N ASP A 44 3.36 -17.15 2.36
CA ASP A 44 4.30 -17.80 1.45
C ASP A 44 5.68 -17.92 2.12
N PRO A 45 6.36 -19.08 2.06
CA PRO A 45 7.67 -19.28 2.67
C PRO A 45 8.77 -18.36 2.14
N GLU A 46 8.59 -17.75 0.96
CA GLU A 46 9.52 -16.76 0.40
C GLU A 46 9.34 -15.35 0.99
N ILE A 47 8.22 -15.09 1.67
CA ILE A 47 7.90 -13.80 2.28
C ILE A 47 8.24 -13.83 3.77
N ARG A 48 9.01 -12.84 4.24
CA ARG A 48 9.29 -12.72 5.67
C ARG A 48 8.07 -12.10 6.38
N PRO A 49 7.67 -12.62 7.56
CA PRO A 49 6.48 -12.11 8.26
C PRO A 49 6.47 -10.60 8.53
N ASP A 50 7.63 -9.97 8.68
CA ASP A 50 7.75 -8.53 8.92
C ASP A 50 7.62 -7.65 7.67
N GLU A 51 7.67 -8.24 6.47
CA GLU A 51 7.58 -7.54 5.19
C GLU A 51 6.15 -7.12 4.85
N ILE A 52 5.15 -7.90 5.27
CA ILE A 52 3.73 -7.64 4.99
C ILE A 52 2.99 -7.16 6.25
N GLY A 53 2.23 -6.08 6.13
CA GLY A 53 1.31 -5.63 7.19
C GLY A 53 -0.02 -6.37 7.09
N THR A 54 -0.21 -7.45 7.84
CA THR A 54 -1.50 -8.18 7.90
C THR A 54 -2.47 -7.62 8.95
N GLU A 55 -1.96 -6.81 9.88
CA GLU A 55 -2.72 -6.10 10.91
C GLU A 55 -2.62 -4.59 10.69
N PRO A 56 -3.67 -3.81 11.01
CA PRO A 56 -3.60 -2.36 10.95
C PRO A 56 -2.50 -1.84 11.88
N ARG A 57 -1.77 -0.81 11.44
CA ARG A 57 -0.79 -0.12 12.28
C ARG A 57 -1.24 1.32 12.46
N GLU A 58 -1.48 1.72 13.69
CA GLU A 58 -1.94 3.08 14.03
C GLU A 58 -0.82 3.88 14.70
N GLY A 59 -0.94 5.20 14.69
CA GLY A 59 0.01 6.10 15.37
C GLY A 59 1.41 6.10 14.75
N VAL A 60 1.51 5.86 13.45
CA VAL A 60 2.77 5.84 12.71
C VAL A 60 2.96 7.13 11.91
N GLU A 61 4.15 7.71 11.98
CA GLU A 61 4.56 8.79 11.09
C GLU A 61 5.03 8.20 9.75
N LEU A 62 4.44 8.66 8.64
CA LEU A 62 4.80 8.24 7.29
C LEU A 62 5.31 9.44 6.50
N ASP A 63 6.62 9.64 6.52
CA ASP A 63 7.26 10.75 5.80
C ASP A 63 7.20 10.58 4.28
N SER A 64 7.28 9.33 3.82
CA SER A 64 7.19 8.99 2.40
C SER A 64 6.56 7.63 2.19
N VAL A 65 5.78 7.50 1.11
CA VAL A 65 5.14 6.26 0.70
C VAL A 65 5.33 6.04 -0.78
N LEU A 66 5.35 4.77 -1.18
CA LEU A 66 5.53 4.34 -2.57
C LEU A 66 4.35 3.48 -2.98
N SER A 67 3.69 3.87 -4.08
CA SER A 67 2.53 3.16 -4.66
C SER A 67 2.91 2.57 -6.01
N ASN A 68 2.78 1.24 -6.15
CA ASN A 68 3.16 0.49 -7.35
C ASN A 68 1.95 0.07 -8.19
N SER A 69 2.12 0.11 -9.52
CA SER A 69 1.14 -0.39 -10.48
C SER A 69 1.85 -1.10 -11.63
N PHE A 70 1.62 -2.41 -11.74
CA PHE A 70 2.18 -3.26 -12.79
C PHE A 70 1.02 -3.83 -13.62
N GLY A 71 0.79 -3.24 -14.78
CA GLY A 71 -0.33 -3.56 -15.66
C GLY A 71 0.04 -4.52 -16.78
N PHE A 72 -0.99 -5.09 -17.41
CA PHE A 72 -0.81 -5.89 -18.62
C PHE A 72 -0.13 -5.08 -19.74
N GLY A 73 0.56 -5.79 -20.64
CA GLY A 73 1.34 -5.17 -21.72
C GLY A 73 2.71 -4.66 -21.29
N GLY A 74 3.14 -4.95 -20.05
CA GLY A 74 4.45 -4.54 -19.54
C GLY A 74 4.51 -3.09 -19.06
N THR A 75 3.36 -2.45 -18.87
CA THR A 75 3.28 -1.07 -18.39
C THR A 75 3.47 -1.03 -16.87
N ASN A 76 4.60 -0.50 -16.43
CA ASN A 76 4.93 -0.34 -15.01
C ASN A 76 4.96 1.14 -14.65
N ALA A 77 4.29 1.52 -13.57
CA ALA A 77 4.29 2.87 -13.03
C ALA A 77 4.39 2.84 -11.50
N THR A 78 5.17 3.75 -10.94
CA THR A 78 5.35 3.92 -9.50
C THR A 78 5.26 5.40 -9.17
N LEU A 79 4.53 5.72 -8.10
CA LEU A 79 4.44 7.06 -7.54
C LEU A 79 5.07 7.07 -6.14
N VAL A 80 5.80 8.12 -5.83
CA VAL A 80 6.29 8.41 -4.48
C VAL A 80 5.65 9.70 -4.01
N PHE A 81 5.06 9.66 -2.81
CA PHE A 81 4.53 10.84 -2.12
C PHE A 81 5.35 11.07 -0.87
N SER A 82 5.65 12.33 -0.58
CA SER A 82 6.38 12.75 0.62
C SER A 82 5.63 13.87 1.31
N ARG A 83 5.71 13.91 2.64
CA ARG A 83 5.18 15.04 3.42
C ARG A 83 5.85 16.33 2.94
N PHE A 84 5.08 17.40 2.83
CA PHE A 84 5.61 18.70 2.47
C PHE A 84 6.20 19.38 3.70
N ASP A 85 7.49 19.69 3.66
CA ASP A 85 8.25 20.21 4.81
C ASP A 85 8.55 21.73 4.73
N GLY A 86 8.04 22.43 3.71
CA GLY A 86 8.25 23.88 3.52
C GLY A 86 9.40 24.21 2.58
#